data_AF-A0A2P6NK20-F1
#
_entry.id   AF-A0A2P6NK20-F1
#
_cell.length_a   1.000
_cell.length_b   1.000
_cell.length_c   1.000
_cell.angle_alpha   90.00
_cell.angle_beta   90.00
_cell.angle_gamma   90.00
#
_symmetry.space_group_name_H-M   'P 1'
#
loop_
_entity.id
_entity.type
_entity.pdbx_description
1 polymer ?
#
loop_
_entity_poly.entity_id
_entity_poly.type
_entity_poly.pdbx_seq_one_letter_code
_entity_poly.pdbx_strand_id
1 'polypeptide(L)'
;LMYLKSNNATISDRIVIPQNSFQLDHVRPDLLLLRRVVDGELGLMGPTEEWVVSQIPSFIRDAIYNEEKVKENSSDMELIRLAHVNLLAGACFALGLRFAGSAYQPAFDLLHGYCQYLIRAVSRPNDPATVGVVDSPIVENCINTVVLSLSLVMCGTGNLQVLRIIRQLRRRVPKAGGKYIHGEHSYGSHMALHMAAGFLFLGGGRYSVSTSDVSIATLVASLYPQWPVDSADNRYHLQALRHLYVIAAESRVLETVDVDNKNHCYVPIRIQVKAGAYGLNSPETTIDSVAPCLLPELRFIKAITIQGPRYWSQSIEPNSLRDFRVIHVKRRVAFLPYGVDPKGYRSVLSKCYPKEEMKTLEDDTEDTKPLPNEDGNFIESFSDHPSILAFARQFCEEGRDKHFYNAILYQLITSDSLAALPSYLTLKSLIYNEDLENVKLCLAFYPMAHERMFFPAQPMVQLTFLLSVKHALDARLLTRECHEQMRRSLVWLNVPYSESNCPGRPGKRVHEIFKEVEGTSLESAFFPYLQRCLS
;
A
#
# COMPACT_ATOMS: atom_id res chain seq x y z
N LEU A 1 10.68 -34.87 -2.67
CA LEU A 1 9.66 -34.55 -1.65
C LEU A 1 10.04 -35.01 -0.25
N MET A 2 10.43 -36.29 -0.02
CA MET A 2 10.85 -36.76 1.33
C MET A 2 11.95 -35.93 2.00
N TYR A 3 12.86 -35.35 1.20
CA TYR A 3 14.00 -34.57 1.67
C TYR A 3 13.90 -33.08 1.33
N LEU A 4 12.69 -32.57 1.05
CA LEU A 4 12.47 -31.18 0.65
C LEU A 4 13.06 -30.20 1.67
N LYS A 5 13.84 -29.21 1.21
CA LYS A 5 14.54 -28.21 2.04
C LYS A 5 15.47 -28.77 3.14
N SER A 6 15.85 -30.05 3.08
CA SER A 6 16.72 -30.67 4.10
C SER A 6 18.23 -30.45 3.88
N ASN A 7 18.63 -29.93 2.70
CA ASN A 7 20.02 -29.71 2.30
C ASN A 7 20.94 -30.92 2.52
N ASN A 8 20.43 -32.13 2.28
CA ASN A 8 21.19 -33.37 2.47
C ASN A 8 22.07 -33.67 1.25
N ALA A 9 23.36 -33.32 1.37
CA ALA A 9 24.37 -33.52 0.32
C ALA A 9 24.42 -34.97 -0.18
N THR A 10 24.30 -35.97 0.70
CA THR A 10 24.38 -37.39 0.32
C THR A 10 23.31 -37.83 -0.68
N ILE A 11 22.17 -37.13 -0.71
CA ILE A 11 21.04 -37.43 -1.60
C ILE A 11 21.14 -36.59 -2.86
N SER A 12 21.55 -35.32 -2.78
CA SER A 12 21.93 -34.54 -3.97
C SER A 12 22.98 -35.30 -4.81
N ASP A 13 24.00 -35.85 -4.15
CA ASP A 13 25.07 -36.63 -4.80
C ASP A 13 24.58 -37.95 -5.43
N ARG A 14 23.34 -38.39 -5.14
CA ARG A 14 22.71 -39.54 -5.83
C ARG A 14 21.83 -39.10 -6.98
N ILE A 15 21.31 -37.87 -6.97
CA ILE A 15 20.51 -37.26 -8.04
C ILE A 15 21.45 -36.54 -9.00
N VAL A 16 22.52 -37.23 -9.43
CA VAL A 16 23.55 -36.63 -10.27
C VAL A 16 23.01 -36.45 -11.68
N ILE A 17 23.13 -35.21 -12.15
CA ILE A 17 22.99 -34.86 -13.57
C ILE A 17 24.19 -35.51 -14.28
N PRO A 18 23.99 -36.20 -15.41
CA PRO A 18 25.08 -36.84 -16.15
C PRO A 18 26.22 -35.85 -16.37
N GLN A 19 27.47 -36.29 -16.16
CA GLN A 19 28.67 -35.44 -16.25
C GLN A 19 29.42 -35.64 -17.57
N ASN A 20 29.12 -36.73 -18.29
CA ASN A 20 29.77 -37.11 -19.54
C ASN A 20 28.71 -37.36 -20.62
N SER A 21 29.08 -37.20 -21.90
CA SER A 21 28.22 -37.51 -23.05
C SER A 21 27.69 -38.95 -23.00
N PHE A 22 28.55 -39.92 -22.67
CA PHE A 22 28.13 -41.33 -22.56
C PHE A 22 27.02 -41.57 -21.53
N GLN A 23 27.04 -40.86 -20.40
CA GLN A 23 25.97 -40.97 -19.40
C GLN A 23 24.68 -40.29 -19.86
N LEU A 24 24.78 -39.29 -20.73
CA LEU A 24 23.65 -38.58 -21.29
C LEU A 24 22.82 -39.49 -22.20
N ASP A 25 23.47 -40.36 -22.99
CA ASP A 25 22.81 -41.31 -23.89
C ASP A 25 21.89 -42.30 -23.15
N HIS A 26 22.18 -42.57 -21.88
CA HIS A 26 21.39 -43.48 -21.04
C HIS A 26 20.17 -42.82 -20.39
N VAL A 27 20.01 -41.49 -20.47
CA VAL A 27 18.96 -40.76 -19.75
C VAL A 27 18.08 -39.99 -20.72
N ARG A 28 16.76 -40.22 -20.64
CA ARG A 28 15.80 -39.41 -21.39
C ARG A 28 15.85 -37.94 -20.95
N PRO A 29 15.84 -36.98 -21.88
CA PRO A 29 16.00 -35.55 -21.59
C PRO A 29 14.86 -35.00 -20.73
N ASP A 30 13.64 -35.51 -20.89
CA ASP A 30 12.47 -35.23 -20.04
C ASP A 30 12.74 -35.47 -18.55
N LEU A 31 13.49 -36.54 -18.23
CA LEU A 31 13.81 -36.91 -16.86
C LEU A 31 14.92 -36.03 -16.28
N LEU A 32 15.76 -35.42 -17.13
CA LEU A 32 16.78 -34.46 -16.69
C LEU A 32 16.12 -33.22 -16.11
N LEU A 33 15.04 -32.73 -16.74
CA LEU A 33 14.24 -31.63 -16.21
C LEU A 33 13.75 -31.94 -14.79
N LEU A 34 13.14 -33.12 -14.59
CA LEU A 34 12.65 -33.53 -13.26
C LEU A 34 13.77 -33.69 -12.23
N ARG A 35 14.90 -34.32 -12.61
CA ARG A 35 16.06 -34.44 -11.72
C ARG A 35 16.58 -33.07 -11.28
N ARG A 36 16.62 -32.12 -12.22
CA ARG A 36 17.06 -30.74 -11.98
C ARG A 36 16.12 -29.97 -11.05
N VAL A 37 14.80 -30.19 -11.17
CA VAL A 37 13.82 -29.63 -10.25
C VAL A 37 14.00 -30.18 -8.85
N VAL A 38 14.18 -31.50 -8.72
CA VAL A 38 14.38 -32.13 -7.40
C VAL A 38 15.66 -31.62 -6.75
N ASP A 39 16.77 -31.56 -7.48
CA ASP A 39 18.05 -31.06 -6.98
C ASP A 39 17.96 -29.56 -6.58
N GLY A 40 17.26 -28.75 -7.37
CA GLY A 40 16.98 -27.35 -7.03
C GLY A 40 16.22 -27.19 -5.70
N GLU A 41 15.19 -28.00 -5.46
CA GLU A 41 14.37 -27.98 -4.23
C GLU A 41 15.07 -28.59 -3.00
N LEU A 42 16.20 -29.30 -3.19
CA LEU A 42 17.05 -29.80 -2.11
C LEU A 42 18.05 -28.74 -1.63
N GLY A 43 18.55 -27.90 -2.53
CA GLY A 43 19.59 -26.90 -2.28
C GLY A 43 19.09 -25.49 -1.98
N LEU A 44 20.01 -24.62 -1.55
CA LEU A 44 19.78 -23.18 -1.38
C LEU A 44 19.79 -22.50 -2.76
N MET A 45 18.64 -21.97 -3.17
CA MET A 45 18.48 -21.28 -4.46
C MET A 45 18.62 -19.76 -4.32
N GLY A 46 19.38 -19.14 -5.23
CA GLY A 46 19.43 -17.70 -5.44
C GLY A 46 18.86 -17.34 -6.81
N PRO A 47 18.11 -16.23 -6.96
CA PRO A 47 17.64 -15.74 -8.24
C PRO A 47 18.77 -14.99 -8.97
N THR A 48 19.87 -15.70 -9.25
CA THR A 48 21.03 -15.17 -9.97
C THR A 48 21.26 -15.99 -11.23
N GLU A 49 21.72 -15.33 -12.30
CA GLU A 49 22.09 -16.02 -13.54
C GLU A 49 23.23 -16.99 -13.28
N GLU A 50 24.18 -16.62 -12.41
CA GLU A 50 25.27 -17.49 -11.94
C GLU A 50 24.75 -18.80 -11.34
N TRP A 51 23.67 -18.73 -10.56
CA TRP A 51 23.07 -19.92 -9.98
C TRP A 51 22.51 -20.81 -11.08
N VAL A 52 21.73 -20.27 -12.03
CA VAL A 52 21.17 -21.05 -13.16
C VAL A 52 22.27 -21.69 -14.01
N VAL A 53 23.33 -20.93 -14.30
CA VAL A 53 24.48 -21.45 -15.08
C VAL A 53 25.25 -22.53 -14.31
N SER A 54 25.40 -22.39 -12.99
CA SER A 54 26.06 -23.41 -12.16
C SER A 54 25.29 -24.74 -12.10
N GLN A 55 24.00 -24.72 -12.40
CA GLN A 55 23.17 -25.92 -12.46
C GLN A 55 23.35 -26.74 -13.74
N ILE A 56 24.03 -26.19 -14.74
CA ILE A 56 24.31 -26.87 -16.01
C ILE A 56 25.74 -27.44 -15.94
N PRO A 57 25.94 -28.75 -16.20
CA PRO A 57 27.26 -29.36 -16.26
C PRO A 57 28.21 -28.66 -17.24
N SER A 58 29.49 -28.57 -16.87
CA SER A 58 30.52 -27.88 -17.68
C SER A 58 30.63 -28.46 -19.10
N PHE A 59 30.52 -29.77 -19.28
CA PHE A 59 30.63 -30.39 -20.62
C PHE A 59 29.53 -29.91 -21.59
N ILE A 60 28.31 -29.70 -21.11
CA ILE A 60 27.18 -29.19 -21.93
C ILE A 60 27.42 -27.73 -22.27
N ARG A 61 27.88 -26.95 -21.28
CA ARG A 61 28.21 -25.55 -21.44
C ARG A 61 29.30 -25.39 -22.49
N ASP A 62 30.41 -26.08 -22.34
CA ASP A 62 31.58 -25.96 -23.21
C ASP A 62 31.26 -26.41 -24.64
N ALA A 63 30.35 -27.39 -24.82
CA ALA A 63 29.88 -27.83 -26.14
C ALA A 63 29.00 -26.79 -26.85
N ILE A 64 28.21 -26.00 -26.10
CA ILE A 64 27.31 -24.97 -26.67
C ILE A 64 28.05 -23.66 -26.93
N TYR A 65 29.00 -23.27 -26.08
CA TYR A 65 29.74 -22.02 -26.26
C TYR A 65 30.91 -22.15 -27.26
N ASN A 66 31.48 -23.35 -27.45
CA ASN A 66 32.59 -23.59 -28.38
C ASN A 66 32.12 -24.28 -29.69
N GLU A 67 31.09 -23.73 -30.34
CA GLU A 67 30.48 -24.30 -31.56
C GLU A 67 31.48 -24.50 -32.72
N GLU A 68 32.63 -23.83 -32.71
CA GLU A 68 33.64 -23.92 -33.77
C GLU A 68 34.42 -25.26 -33.80
N LYS A 69 34.43 -26.03 -32.70
CA LYS A 69 35.25 -27.26 -32.59
C LYS A 69 34.51 -28.58 -32.83
N VAL A 70 33.18 -28.57 -32.92
CA VAL A 70 32.38 -29.82 -32.98
C VAL A 70 31.57 -29.86 -34.28
N LYS A 71 32.26 -30.06 -35.40
CA LYS A 71 31.63 -30.34 -36.70
C LYS A 71 31.52 -31.84 -37.03
N GLU A 72 31.91 -32.74 -36.12
CA GLU A 72 32.07 -34.15 -36.48
C GLU A 72 30.92 -35.11 -36.11
N ASN A 73 30.00 -34.80 -35.19
CA ASN A 73 28.83 -35.67 -34.93
C ASN A 73 27.52 -34.86 -34.82
N SER A 74 26.63 -34.98 -35.80
CA SER A 74 25.34 -34.25 -35.81
C SER A 74 24.35 -34.71 -34.73
N SER A 75 24.31 -36.02 -34.43
CA SER A 75 23.38 -36.62 -33.46
C SER A 75 23.69 -36.25 -32.00
N ASP A 76 24.97 -36.24 -31.64
CA ASP A 76 25.39 -36.02 -30.25
C ASP A 76 25.15 -34.55 -29.85
N MET A 77 25.31 -33.63 -30.82
CA MET A 77 25.03 -32.22 -30.61
C MET A 77 23.54 -31.92 -30.43
N GLU A 78 22.65 -32.64 -31.11
CA GLU A 78 21.19 -32.52 -30.91
C GLU A 78 20.81 -32.95 -29.49
N LEU A 79 21.34 -34.08 -29.01
CA LEU A 79 21.12 -34.57 -27.64
C LEU A 79 21.65 -33.59 -26.59
N ILE A 80 22.84 -33.02 -26.79
CA ILE A 80 23.42 -32.02 -25.90
C ILE A 80 22.56 -30.75 -25.84
N ARG A 81 22.10 -30.25 -26.99
CA ARG A 81 21.19 -29.08 -27.06
C ARG A 81 19.86 -29.37 -26.35
N LEU A 82 19.30 -30.56 -26.56
CA LEU A 82 18.04 -30.98 -25.95
C LEU A 82 18.16 -31.12 -24.43
N ALA A 83 19.27 -31.68 -23.95
CA ALA A 83 19.59 -31.76 -22.54
C ALA A 83 19.73 -30.36 -21.92
N HIS A 84 20.44 -29.45 -22.59
CA HIS A 84 20.60 -28.08 -22.13
C HIS A 84 19.26 -27.35 -21.95
N VAL A 85 18.36 -27.42 -22.94
CA VAL A 85 17.05 -26.75 -22.88
C VAL A 85 16.19 -27.32 -21.74
N ASN A 86 16.20 -28.64 -21.53
CA ASN A 86 15.47 -29.28 -20.43
C ASN A 86 16.05 -28.97 -19.04
N LEU A 87 17.38 -28.91 -18.91
CA LEU A 87 18.04 -28.51 -17.67
C LEU A 87 17.74 -27.04 -17.33
N LEU A 88 17.80 -26.15 -18.33
CA LEU A 88 17.45 -24.74 -18.17
C LEU A 88 15.99 -24.59 -17.72
N ALA A 89 15.06 -25.27 -18.39
CA ALA A 89 13.64 -25.28 -18.04
C ALA A 89 13.41 -25.80 -16.61
N GLY A 90 14.11 -26.87 -16.22
CA GLY A 90 14.05 -27.43 -14.87
C GLY A 90 14.56 -26.46 -13.80
N ALA A 91 15.65 -25.75 -14.08
CA ALA A 91 16.19 -24.73 -13.18
C ALA A 91 15.22 -23.53 -13.03
N CYS A 92 14.64 -23.06 -14.14
CA CYS A 92 13.60 -22.03 -14.12
C CYS A 92 12.37 -22.47 -13.34
N PHE A 93 11.95 -23.73 -13.50
CA PHE A 93 10.78 -24.26 -12.78
C PHE A 93 11.01 -24.35 -11.27
N ALA A 94 12.20 -24.79 -10.83
CA ALA A 94 12.58 -24.77 -9.41
C ALA A 94 12.58 -23.35 -8.84
N LEU A 95 13.12 -22.37 -9.58
CA LEU A 95 13.03 -20.95 -9.22
C LEU A 95 11.57 -20.48 -9.07
N GLY A 96 10.70 -20.91 -9.98
CA GLY A 96 9.27 -20.60 -9.94
C GLY A 96 8.55 -21.15 -8.72
N LEU A 97 8.89 -22.36 -8.28
CA LEU A 97 8.34 -22.99 -7.07
C LEU A 97 8.84 -22.29 -5.80
N ARG A 98 10.12 -21.94 -5.72
CA ARG A 98 10.72 -21.27 -4.57
C ARG A 98 10.20 -19.86 -4.32
N PHE A 99 9.96 -19.12 -5.41
CA PHE A 99 9.47 -17.74 -5.39
C PHE A 99 7.97 -17.65 -5.71
N ALA A 100 7.23 -18.76 -5.57
CA ALA A 100 5.82 -18.81 -5.90
C ALA A 100 5.02 -17.73 -5.14
N GLY A 101 4.32 -16.90 -5.91
CA GLY A 101 3.48 -15.81 -5.47
C GLY A 101 4.19 -14.75 -4.61
N SER A 102 5.51 -14.63 -4.72
CA SER A 102 6.30 -13.63 -4.00
C SER A 102 6.34 -12.27 -4.69
N ALA A 103 6.03 -12.21 -5.99
CA ALA A 103 6.16 -11.04 -6.85
C ALA A 103 7.57 -10.39 -6.82
N TYR A 104 8.61 -11.19 -6.57
CA TYR A 104 9.99 -10.72 -6.49
C TYR A 104 10.53 -10.33 -7.87
N GLN A 105 10.93 -9.06 -8.03
CA GLN A 105 11.31 -8.49 -9.35
C GLN A 105 12.56 -9.15 -9.96
N PRO A 106 13.68 -9.36 -9.22
CA PRO A 106 14.86 -9.99 -9.83
C PRO A 106 14.62 -11.41 -10.35
N ALA A 107 13.82 -12.21 -9.64
CA ALA A 107 13.44 -13.54 -10.13
C ALA A 107 12.57 -13.46 -11.39
N PHE A 108 11.70 -12.46 -11.46
CA PHE A 108 10.88 -12.21 -12.65
C PHE A 108 11.72 -11.80 -13.86
N ASP A 109 12.66 -10.85 -13.70
CA ASP A 109 13.50 -10.37 -14.78
C ASP A 109 14.36 -11.49 -15.38
N LEU A 110 14.93 -12.35 -14.52
CA LEU A 110 15.71 -13.52 -14.91
C LEU A 110 14.85 -14.54 -15.69
N LEU A 111 13.69 -14.93 -15.15
CA LEU A 111 12.80 -15.89 -15.83
C LEU A 111 12.24 -15.34 -17.14
N HIS A 112 11.96 -14.03 -17.17
CA HIS A 112 11.50 -13.35 -18.37
C HIS A 112 12.59 -13.32 -19.45
N GLY A 113 13.85 -13.09 -19.08
CA GLY A 113 15.01 -13.18 -19.97
C GLY A 113 15.14 -14.56 -20.62
N TYR A 114 15.11 -15.63 -19.82
CA TYR A 114 15.17 -17.00 -20.34
C TYR A 114 13.95 -17.38 -21.18
N CYS A 115 12.75 -16.92 -20.80
CA CYS A 115 11.55 -17.13 -21.61
C CYS A 115 11.68 -16.48 -23.00
N GLN A 116 12.17 -15.24 -23.06
CA GLN A 116 12.42 -14.56 -24.34
C GLN A 116 13.51 -15.26 -25.16
N TYR A 117 14.57 -15.73 -24.51
CA TYR A 117 15.63 -16.51 -25.16
C TYR A 117 15.06 -17.77 -25.85
N LEU A 118 14.27 -18.59 -25.14
CA LEU A 118 13.66 -19.79 -25.70
C LEU A 118 12.64 -19.47 -26.82
N ILE A 119 11.84 -18.41 -26.65
CA ILE A 119 10.89 -17.97 -27.67
C ILE A 119 11.59 -17.53 -28.96
N ARG A 120 12.73 -16.82 -28.84
CA ARG A 120 13.55 -16.39 -29.99
C ARG A 120 14.19 -17.60 -30.67
N ALA A 121 14.68 -18.57 -29.89
CA ALA A 121 15.26 -19.80 -30.41
C ALA A 121 14.27 -20.57 -31.31
N VAL A 122 12.98 -20.65 -30.92
CA VAL A 122 11.95 -21.29 -31.76
C VAL A 122 11.57 -20.47 -33.00
N SER A 123 11.60 -19.13 -32.91
CA SER A 123 11.21 -18.27 -34.04
C SER A 123 12.29 -18.12 -35.12
N ARG A 124 13.55 -18.47 -34.84
CA ARG A 124 14.67 -18.40 -35.80
C ARG A 124 15.40 -19.75 -35.88
N PRO A 125 14.83 -20.74 -36.59
CA PRO A 125 15.43 -22.08 -36.68
C PRO A 125 16.71 -22.13 -37.54
N ASN A 126 16.98 -21.11 -38.38
CA ASN A 126 18.07 -21.10 -39.37
C ASN A 126 19.35 -20.38 -38.90
N ASP A 127 19.35 -19.77 -37.71
CA ASP A 127 20.54 -19.15 -37.13
C ASP A 127 21.35 -20.25 -36.41
N PRO A 128 22.62 -20.52 -36.80
CA PRO A 128 23.42 -21.61 -36.21
C PRO A 128 23.71 -21.43 -34.72
N ALA A 129 23.68 -20.18 -34.24
CA ALA A 129 23.87 -19.80 -32.83
C ALA A 129 22.60 -19.98 -31.96
N THR A 130 21.47 -20.34 -32.56
CA THR A 130 20.21 -20.63 -31.85
C THR A 130 19.82 -22.06 -32.12
N VAL A 131 19.82 -22.89 -31.08
CA VAL A 131 19.17 -24.21 -30.93
C VAL A 131 18.61 -24.76 -32.26
N GLY A 132 19.51 -25.11 -33.18
CA GLY A 132 19.15 -25.53 -34.53
C GLY A 132 18.45 -26.88 -34.49
N VAL A 133 17.39 -27.03 -35.28
CA VAL A 133 16.61 -28.25 -35.54
C VAL A 133 16.48 -29.18 -34.33
N VAL A 134 16.18 -28.63 -33.16
CA VAL A 134 15.78 -29.45 -32.01
C VAL A 134 14.31 -29.76 -32.16
N ASP A 135 13.90 -30.99 -31.82
CA ASP A 135 12.52 -31.44 -31.78
C ASP A 135 11.59 -30.34 -31.24
N SER A 136 10.84 -29.74 -32.16
CA SER A 136 9.89 -28.65 -31.89
C SER A 136 9.00 -28.89 -30.66
N PRO A 137 8.45 -30.11 -30.40
CA PRO A 137 7.56 -30.31 -29.26
C PRO A 137 8.27 -30.24 -27.89
N ILE A 138 9.54 -30.65 -27.79
CA ILE A 138 10.23 -30.65 -26.48
C ILE A 138 10.62 -29.23 -26.09
N VAL A 139 11.05 -28.42 -27.06
CA VAL A 139 11.33 -27.00 -26.84
C VAL A 139 10.05 -26.24 -26.48
N GLU A 140 8.91 -26.57 -27.10
CA GLU A 140 7.61 -26.02 -26.70
C GLU A 140 7.22 -26.38 -25.27
N ASN A 141 7.39 -27.64 -24.86
CA ASN A 141 7.16 -28.06 -23.48
C ASN A 141 8.05 -27.27 -22.50
N CYS A 142 9.32 -27.06 -22.85
CA CYS A 142 10.23 -26.24 -22.05
C CYS A 142 9.74 -24.78 -21.96
N ILE A 143 9.33 -24.16 -23.06
CA ILE A 143 8.72 -22.81 -23.05
C ILE A 143 7.50 -22.78 -22.13
N ASN A 144 6.61 -23.78 -22.24
CA ASN A 144 5.40 -23.87 -21.40
C ASN A 144 5.76 -23.95 -19.90
N THR A 145 6.77 -24.75 -19.53
CA THR A 145 7.24 -24.84 -18.14
C THR A 145 7.85 -23.55 -17.62
N VAL A 146 8.63 -22.84 -18.45
CA VAL A 146 9.20 -21.53 -18.06
C VAL A 146 8.10 -20.48 -17.92
N VAL A 147 7.12 -20.46 -18.83
CA VAL A 147 5.96 -19.54 -18.73
C VAL A 147 5.13 -19.84 -17.48
N LEU A 148 4.95 -21.12 -17.13
CA LEU A 148 4.31 -21.50 -15.87
C LEU A 148 5.11 -21.03 -14.67
N SER A 149 6.43 -21.20 -14.66
CA SER A 149 7.30 -20.71 -13.59
C SER A 149 7.20 -19.18 -13.42
N LEU A 150 7.16 -18.44 -14.52
CA LEU A 150 6.96 -16.98 -14.52
C LEU A 150 5.60 -16.59 -13.94
N SER A 151 4.55 -17.33 -14.32
CA SER A 151 3.19 -17.12 -13.79
C SER A 151 3.05 -17.49 -12.32
N LEU A 152 3.81 -18.48 -11.83
CA LEU A 152 3.87 -18.84 -10.42
C LEU A 152 4.48 -17.72 -9.59
N VAL A 153 5.62 -17.15 -10.01
CA VAL A 153 6.26 -16.04 -9.28
C VAL A 153 5.32 -14.84 -9.17
N MET A 154 4.63 -14.52 -10.27
CA MET A 154 3.69 -13.40 -10.36
C MET A 154 2.23 -13.78 -10.05
N CYS A 155 2.00 -14.90 -9.38
CA CYS A 155 0.67 -15.45 -9.14
C CYS A 155 -0.26 -14.45 -8.43
N GLY A 156 -1.45 -14.26 -8.99
CA GLY A 156 -2.49 -13.34 -8.50
C GLY A 156 -2.30 -11.87 -8.87
N THR A 157 -1.09 -11.42 -9.22
CA THR A 157 -0.82 -9.98 -9.42
C THR A 157 -1.39 -9.40 -10.72
N GLY A 158 -1.70 -10.24 -11.70
CA GLY A 158 -2.19 -9.77 -12.99
C GLY A 158 -1.12 -9.12 -13.89
N ASN A 159 0.17 -9.47 -13.74
CA ASN A 159 1.27 -8.82 -14.46
C ASN A 159 1.05 -8.81 -16.00
N LEU A 160 1.05 -7.60 -16.57
CA LEU A 160 0.76 -7.36 -17.99
C LEU A 160 1.79 -8.00 -18.93
N GLN A 161 3.07 -8.05 -18.55
CA GLN A 161 4.14 -8.57 -19.39
C GLN A 161 3.98 -10.09 -19.60
N VAL A 162 3.73 -10.83 -18.53
CA VAL A 162 3.45 -12.28 -18.58
C VAL A 162 2.19 -12.54 -19.43
N LEU A 163 1.13 -11.75 -19.22
CA LEU A 163 -0.10 -11.89 -19.98
C LEU A 163 0.09 -11.65 -21.48
N ARG A 164 0.95 -10.70 -21.87
CA ARG A 164 1.33 -10.48 -23.27
C ARG A 164 2.03 -11.69 -23.87
N ILE A 165 2.97 -12.30 -23.13
CA ILE A 165 3.66 -13.53 -23.56
C ILE A 165 2.67 -14.68 -23.74
N ILE A 166 1.80 -14.92 -22.75
CA ILE A 166 0.78 -15.98 -22.83
C ILE A 166 -0.14 -15.75 -24.04
N ARG A 167 -0.58 -14.51 -24.28
CA ARG A 167 -1.41 -14.17 -25.45
C ARG A 167 -0.66 -14.38 -26.76
N GLN A 168 0.63 -14.06 -26.81
CA GLN A 168 1.46 -14.29 -27.99
C GLN A 168 1.58 -15.79 -28.30
N LEU A 169 1.88 -16.61 -27.29
CA LEU A 169 2.01 -18.06 -27.45
C LEU A 169 0.67 -18.72 -27.79
N ARG A 170 -0.42 -18.29 -27.15
CA ARG A 170 -1.78 -18.78 -27.46
C ARG A 170 -2.22 -18.44 -28.88
N ARG A 171 -1.75 -17.32 -29.47
CA ARG A 171 -2.10 -16.94 -30.85
C ARG A 171 -1.38 -17.78 -31.91
N ARG A 172 -0.41 -18.60 -31.54
CA ARG A 172 0.33 -19.46 -32.48
C ARG A 172 -0.49 -20.66 -32.99
N VAL A 173 -1.78 -20.77 -32.64
CA VAL A 173 -2.72 -21.81 -33.11
C VAL A 173 -2.67 -21.95 -34.64
N PRO A 174 -2.60 -23.19 -35.16
CA PRO A 174 -2.56 -23.46 -36.59
C PRO A 174 -3.82 -22.91 -37.30
N LYS A 175 -3.63 -22.24 -38.44
CA LYS A 175 -4.75 -21.87 -39.32
C LYS A 175 -5.31 -23.14 -39.96
N ALA A 176 -6.63 -23.28 -39.98
CA ALA A 176 -7.34 -24.39 -40.63
C ALA A 176 -6.86 -24.54 -42.09
N GLY A 177 -6.24 -25.68 -42.41
CA GLY A 177 -5.77 -26.02 -43.76
C GLY A 177 -4.31 -25.65 -44.11
N GLY A 178 -3.52 -25.08 -43.19
CA GLY A 178 -2.11 -24.77 -43.43
C GLY A 178 -1.16 -25.87 -42.95
N LYS A 179 -0.23 -26.31 -43.81
CA LYS A 179 0.97 -27.07 -43.41
C LYS A 179 1.66 -26.36 -42.23
N TYR A 180 2.05 -27.14 -41.20
CA TYR A 180 2.74 -26.68 -40.01
C TYR A 180 3.96 -25.82 -40.35
N ILE A 181 3.91 -24.52 -40.03
CA ILE A 181 5.07 -23.62 -40.24
C ILE A 181 5.93 -23.58 -38.97
N HIS A 182 5.34 -23.74 -37.78
CA HIS A 182 6.07 -23.72 -36.50
C HIS A 182 5.37 -24.59 -35.45
N GLY A 183 5.81 -25.84 -35.28
CA GLY A 183 5.47 -26.70 -34.14
C GLY A 183 4.01 -27.17 -34.02
N GLU A 184 3.83 -28.44 -33.66
CA GLU A 184 2.51 -28.98 -33.35
C GLU A 184 2.08 -28.51 -31.95
N HIS A 185 1.27 -27.46 -31.86
CA HIS A 185 0.66 -27.09 -30.58
C HIS A 185 -0.36 -28.15 -30.16
N SER A 186 0.06 -29.03 -29.25
CA SER A 186 -0.77 -30.07 -28.65
C SER A 186 -1.83 -29.48 -27.71
N TYR A 187 -2.84 -30.29 -27.38
CA TYR A 187 -3.82 -29.94 -26.35
C TYR A 187 -3.13 -29.55 -25.02
N GLY A 188 -2.07 -30.28 -24.67
CA GLY A 188 -1.26 -30.04 -23.49
C GLY A 188 -0.58 -28.68 -23.44
N SER A 189 -0.06 -28.20 -24.57
CA SER A 189 0.52 -26.84 -24.67
C SER A 189 -0.54 -25.77 -24.35
N HIS A 190 -1.75 -25.92 -24.88
CA HIS A 190 -2.86 -25.02 -24.56
C HIS A 190 -3.26 -25.11 -23.08
N MET A 191 -3.33 -26.32 -22.52
CA MET A 191 -3.61 -26.53 -21.12
C MET A 191 -2.60 -25.80 -20.21
N ALA A 192 -1.30 -25.94 -20.49
CA ALA A 192 -0.24 -25.29 -19.75
C ALA A 192 -0.35 -23.75 -19.79
N LEU A 193 -0.54 -23.18 -20.98
CA LEU A 193 -0.68 -21.72 -21.15
C LEU A 193 -1.93 -21.17 -20.46
N HIS A 194 -3.04 -21.90 -20.51
CA HIS A 194 -4.28 -21.52 -19.82
C HIS A 194 -4.16 -21.64 -18.31
N MET A 195 -3.43 -22.64 -17.82
CA MET A 195 -3.12 -22.79 -16.41
C MET A 195 -2.22 -21.64 -15.93
N ALA A 196 -1.22 -21.24 -16.72
CA ALA A 196 -0.39 -20.06 -16.45
C ALA A 196 -1.23 -18.78 -16.38
N ALA A 197 -2.19 -18.61 -17.30
CA ALA A 197 -3.13 -17.50 -17.26
C ALA A 197 -4.02 -17.53 -15.99
N GLY A 198 -4.44 -18.72 -15.58
CA GLY A 198 -5.20 -18.97 -14.36
C GLY A 198 -4.43 -18.58 -13.11
N PHE A 199 -3.14 -18.94 -13.00
CA PHE A 199 -2.30 -18.53 -11.88
C PHE A 199 -2.11 -17.03 -11.80
N LEU A 200 -1.96 -16.35 -12.95
CA LEU A 200 -1.79 -14.91 -12.98
C LEU A 200 -3.00 -14.15 -12.42
N PHE A 201 -4.21 -14.70 -12.59
CA PHE A 201 -5.48 -14.15 -12.09
C PHE A 201 -6.16 -15.06 -11.07
N LEU A 202 -5.37 -15.71 -10.21
CA LEU A 202 -5.89 -16.71 -9.27
C LEU A 202 -6.95 -16.10 -8.34
N GLY A 203 -8.16 -16.66 -8.39
CA GLY A 203 -9.33 -16.16 -7.67
C GLY A 203 -9.64 -14.68 -7.95
N GLY A 204 -9.42 -14.22 -9.19
CA GLY A 204 -9.62 -12.83 -9.59
C GLY A 204 -8.60 -11.86 -9.00
N GLY A 205 -7.43 -12.37 -8.57
CA GLY A 205 -6.39 -11.61 -7.90
C GLY A 205 -6.51 -11.59 -6.37
N ARG A 206 -7.48 -12.32 -5.79
CA ARG A 206 -7.64 -12.47 -4.33
C ARG A 206 -6.68 -13.48 -3.69
N TYR A 207 -6.32 -14.48 -4.48
CA TYR A 207 -5.53 -15.62 -4.02
C TYR A 207 -4.15 -15.58 -4.64
N SER A 208 -3.18 -16.13 -3.93
CA SER A 208 -1.86 -16.40 -4.48
C SER A 208 -1.29 -17.65 -3.80
N VAL A 209 -0.26 -18.24 -4.40
CA VAL A 209 0.23 -19.58 -4.04
C VAL A 209 1.23 -19.53 -2.89
N SER A 210 1.16 -20.42 -1.91
CA SER A 210 2.16 -20.49 -0.84
C SER A 210 3.30 -21.48 -1.11
N THR A 211 4.41 -21.29 -0.41
CA THR A 211 5.65 -22.09 -0.49
C THR A 211 5.80 -23.02 0.73
N SER A 212 4.69 -23.35 1.38
CA SER A 212 4.65 -24.40 2.40
C SER A 212 5.04 -25.75 1.77
N ASP A 213 5.56 -26.69 2.57
CA ASP A 213 6.06 -27.96 2.02
C ASP A 213 4.93 -28.78 1.38
N VAL A 214 3.72 -28.70 1.95
CA VAL A 214 2.50 -29.28 1.38
C VAL A 214 2.12 -28.57 0.09
N SER A 215 2.17 -27.23 0.08
CA SER A 215 1.89 -26.43 -1.11
C SER A 215 2.85 -26.78 -2.24
N ILE A 216 4.16 -26.86 -1.99
CA ILE A 216 5.15 -27.25 -3.01
C ILE A 216 4.88 -28.68 -3.51
N ALA A 217 4.59 -29.64 -2.62
CA ALA A 217 4.26 -31.00 -3.03
C ALA A 217 3.02 -31.05 -3.96
N THR A 218 1.97 -30.30 -3.63
CA THR A 218 0.76 -30.21 -4.46
C THR A 218 0.98 -29.45 -5.77
N LEU A 219 1.83 -28.41 -5.77
CA LEU A 219 2.22 -27.69 -6.97
C LEU A 219 3.01 -28.59 -7.92
N VAL A 220 4.00 -29.34 -7.42
CA VAL A 220 4.76 -30.30 -8.23
C VAL A 220 3.83 -31.36 -8.83
N ALA A 221 2.84 -31.84 -8.08
CA ALA A 221 1.83 -32.76 -8.60
C ALA A 221 0.96 -32.12 -9.69
N SER A 222 0.45 -30.90 -9.46
CA SER A 222 -0.40 -30.20 -10.42
C SER A 222 0.33 -29.67 -11.66
N LEU A 223 1.61 -29.36 -11.55
CA LEU A 223 2.44 -28.73 -12.57
C LEU A 223 3.50 -29.67 -13.14
N TYR A 224 3.25 -30.97 -13.02
CA TYR A 224 4.12 -31.98 -13.59
C TYR A 224 4.42 -31.66 -15.08
N PRO A 225 5.69 -31.50 -15.48
CA PRO A 225 6.10 -30.87 -16.75
C PRO A 225 5.86 -31.72 -18.01
N GLN A 226 5.11 -32.83 -17.90
CA GLN A 226 4.66 -33.65 -19.02
C GLN A 226 3.20 -33.38 -19.32
N TRP A 227 2.92 -32.79 -20.48
CA TRP A 227 1.59 -32.39 -20.90
C TRP A 227 0.91 -33.45 -21.78
N PRO A 228 -0.41 -33.64 -21.66
CA PRO A 228 -1.14 -34.60 -22.47
C PRO A 228 -1.17 -34.20 -23.94
N VAL A 229 -1.08 -35.16 -24.86
CA VAL A 229 -1.16 -34.86 -26.30
C VAL A 229 -2.60 -34.55 -26.71
N ASP A 230 -3.53 -35.35 -26.21
CA ASP A 230 -4.97 -35.27 -26.47
C ASP A 230 -5.76 -35.01 -25.19
N SER A 231 -7.02 -34.60 -25.33
CA SER A 231 -7.91 -34.35 -24.19
C SER A 231 -8.18 -35.60 -23.33
N ALA A 232 -8.16 -36.80 -23.92
CA ALA A 232 -8.37 -38.06 -23.20
C ALA A 232 -7.05 -38.69 -22.69
N ASP A 233 -5.89 -38.12 -23.04
CA ASP A 233 -4.59 -38.69 -22.71
C ASP A 233 -4.27 -38.52 -21.21
N ASN A 234 -4.09 -39.65 -20.54
CA ASN A 234 -3.70 -39.76 -19.13
C ASN A 234 -2.48 -40.69 -18.95
N ARG A 235 -1.70 -40.95 -20.01
CA ARG A 235 -0.64 -41.98 -20.00
C ARG A 235 0.51 -41.66 -19.05
N TYR A 236 0.98 -40.42 -19.05
CA TYR A 236 2.11 -39.97 -18.22
C TYR A 236 1.67 -39.29 -16.92
N HIS A 237 0.50 -38.66 -16.91
CA HIS A 237 0.00 -37.92 -15.78
C HIS A 237 -1.53 -37.88 -15.81
N LEU A 238 -2.15 -38.12 -14.65
CA LEU A 238 -3.60 -38.05 -14.50
C LEU A 238 -4.05 -36.58 -14.51
N GLN A 239 -4.91 -36.20 -15.47
CA GLN A 239 -5.35 -34.82 -15.63
C GLN A 239 -6.09 -34.26 -14.39
N ALA A 240 -6.75 -35.09 -13.59
CA ALA A 240 -7.43 -34.65 -12.37
C ALA A 240 -6.46 -34.02 -11.35
N LEU A 241 -5.20 -34.48 -11.30
CA LEU A 241 -4.18 -33.94 -10.37
C LEU A 241 -3.79 -32.50 -10.71
N ARG A 242 -4.08 -32.04 -11.92
CA ARG A 242 -3.86 -30.65 -12.35
C ARG A 242 -4.65 -29.64 -11.54
N HIS A 243 -5.72 -30.05 -10.84
CA HIS A 243 -6.49 -29.17 -9.95
C HIS A 243 -5.97 -29.11 -8.51
N LEU A 244 -4.94 -29.89 -8.15
CA LEU A 244 -4.38 -29.89 -6.80
C LEU A 244 -3.73 -28.56 -6.40
N TYR A 245 -3.46 -27.65 -7.34
CA TYR A 245 -2.94 -26.31 -7.02
C TYR A 245 -3.88 -25.52 -6.10
N VAL A 246 -5.16 -25.88 -6.01
CA VAL A 246 -6.13 -25.24 -5.12
C VAL A 246 -5.73 -25.40 -3.65
N ILE A 247 -5.08 -26.50 -3.28
CA ILE A 247 -4.58 -26.72 -1.91
C ILE A 247 -3.45 -25.76 -1.57
N ALA A 248 -2.62 -25.40 -2.57
CA ALA A 248 -1.55 -24.43 -2.42
C ALA A 248 -2.04 -22.97 -2.50
N ALA A 249 -3.30 -22.73 -2.87
CA ALA A 249 -3.86 -21.39 -3.01
C ALA A 249 -4.27 -20.83 -1.65
N GLU A 250 -3.71 -19.69 -1.26
CA GLU A 250 -4.06 -18.97 -0.05
C GLU A 250 -4.65 -17.60 -0.43
N SER A 251 -5.72 -17.18 0.25
CA SER A 251 -6.19 -15.79 0.14
C SER A 251 -5.09 -14.89 0.67
N ARG A 252 -4.58 -13.94 -0.13
CA ARG A 252 -3.49 -13.04 0.26
C ARG A 252 -3.77 -11.56 0.04
N VAL A 253 -4.96 -11.23 -0.46
CA VAL A 253 -5.35 -9.83 -0.62
C VAL A 253 -5.58 -9.17 0.72
N LEU A 254 -5.00 -7.99 0.85
CA LEU A 254 -5.26 -7.04 1.91
C LEU A 254 -6.29 -6.04 1.40
N GLU A 255 -7.43 -5.97 2.06
CA GLU A 255 -8.45 -4.96 1.79
C GLU A 255 -8.42 -3.89 2.89
N THR A 256 -8.58 -2.64 2.51
CA THR A 256 -8.70 -1.52 3.46
C THR A 256 -10.12 -0.99 3.40
N VAL A 257 -10.72 -0.78 4.57
CA VAL A 257 -12.10 -0.30 4.72
C VAL A 257 -12.09 0.97 5.55
N ASP A 258 -12.75 2.00 5.05
CA ASP A 258 -12.91 3.25 5.78
C ASP A 258 -13.86 3.05 6.96
N VAL A 259 -13.50 3.56 8.14
CA VAL A 259 -14.30 3.38 9.37
C VAL A 259 -15.65 4.10 9.26
N ASP A 260 -15.66 5.30 8.68
CA ASP A 260 -16.85 6.15 8.66
C ASP A 260 -17.86 5.65 7.62
N ASN A 261 -17.40 5.39 6.39
CA ASN A 261 -18.23 5.01 5.26
C ASN A 261 -18.46 3.50 5.12
N LYS A 262 -17.65 2.67 5.81
CA LYS A 262 -17.62 1.19 5.66
C LYS A 262 -17.37 0.71 4.22
N ASN A 263 -16.89 1.59 3.35
CA ASN A 263 -16.56 1.30 1.96
C ASN A 263 -15.07 0.96 1.83
N HIS A 264 -14.73 0.13 0.84
CA HIS A 264 -13.34 -0.15 0.51
C HIS A 264 -12.63 1.13 0.02
N CYS A 265 -11.43 1.36 0.53
CA CYS A 265 -10.65 2.55 0.22
C CYS A 265 -9.25 2.17 -0.25
N TYR A 266 -8.65 3.02 -1.10
CA TYR A 266 -7.27 2.86 -1.50
C TYR A 266 -6.36 3.52 -0.47
N VAL A 267 -5.35 2.81 0.01
CA VAL A 267 -4.44 3.32 1.05
C VAL A 267 -3.01 2.90 0.74
N PRO A 268 -2.04 3.84 0.67
CA PRO A 268 -0.64 3.47 0.55
C PRO A 268 -0.16 2.82 1.84
N ILE A 269 0.52 1.68 1.72
CA ILE A 269 1.05 0.90 2.83
C ILE A 269 2.51 0.55 2.57
N ARG A 270 3.28 0.43 3.65
CA ARG A 270 4.65 -0.07 3.63
C ARG A 270 4.72 -1.36 4.39
N ILE A 271 5.12 -2.41 3.69
CA ILE A 271 5.28 -3.77 4.21
C ILE A 271 6.76 -3.97 4.52
N GLN A 272 7.08 -4.28 5.77
CA GLN A 272 8.42 -4.62 6.18
C GLN A 272 8.59 -6.14 6.11
N VAL A 273 9.55 -6.60 5.32
CA VAL A 273 9.90 -8.01 5.15
C VAL A 273 11.13 -8.33 5.99
N LYS A 274 11.09 -9.46 6.72
CA LYS A 274 12.18 -9.96 7.55
C LYS A 274 13.42 -10.28 6.70
N ALA A 275 14.60 -10.06 7.27
CA ALA A 275 15.86 -10.53 6.68
C ALA A 275 15.81 -12.05 6.46
N GLY A 276 16.36 -12.52 5.35
CA GLY A 276 16.39 -13.95 5.02
C GLY A 276 15.19 -14.48 4.22
N ALA A 277 14.14 -13.70 4.00
CA ALA A 277 12.92 -14.15 3.32
C ALA A 277 13.16 -14.68 1.89
N TYR A 278 14.03 -14.00 1.14
CA TYR A 278 14.33 -14.30 -0.26
C TYR A 278 15.68 -15.01 -0.47
N GLY A 279 16.35 -15.43 0.62
CA GLY A 279 17.66 -16.09 0.59
C GLY A 279 18.54 -15.71 1.79
N LEU A 280 19.60 -16.48 2.04
CA LEU A 280 20.42 -16.45 3.25
C LEU A 280 21.03 -15.06 3.58
N ASN A 281 21.25 -14.22 2.56
CA ASN A 281 21.88 -12.90 2.69
C ASN A 281 20.95 -11.74 2.27
N SER A 282 19.63 -11.96 2.21
CA SER A 282 18.69 -10.88 1.86
C SER A 282 18.52 -9.91 3.05
N PRO A 283 18.80 -8.60 2.87
CA PRO A 283 18.60 -7.62 3.93
C PRO A 283 17.11 -7.46 4.26
N GLU A 284 16.81 -6.81 5.39
CA GLU A 284 15.45 -6.34 5.64
C GLU A 284 15.03 -5.40 4.50
N THR A 285 13.91 -5.71 3.84
CA THR A 285 13.42 -4.93 2.70
C THR A 285 12.06 -4.33 3.01
N THR A 286 11.83 -3.12 2.52
CA THR A 286 10.54 -2.44 2.63
C THR A 286 9.89 -2.38 1.26
N ILE A 287 8.67 -2.90 1.17
CA ILE A 287 7.86 -2.88 -0.05
C ILE A 287 6.76 -1.85 0.13
N ASP A 288 6.81 -0.79 -0.67
CA ASP A 288 5.77 0.23 -0.72
C ASP A 288 4.71 -0.19 -1.76
N SER A 289 3.46 -0.29 -1.33
CA SER A 289 2.34 -0.72 -2.17
C SER A 289 1.08 0.07 -1.85
N VAL A 290 0.03 -0.07 -2.66
CA VAL A 290 -1.27 0.58 -2.44
C VAL A 290 -2.32 -0.51 -2.26
N ALA A 291 -2.97 -0.54 -1.10
CA ALA A 291 -4.10 -1.42 -0.84
C ALA A 291 -5.30 -0.99 -1.71
N PRO A 292 -6.13 -1.92 -2.23
CA PRO A 292 -6.05 -3.37 -2.05
C PRO A 292 -4.91 -3.99 -2.86
N CYS A 293 -4.08 -4.81 -2.19
CA CYS A 293 -2.91 -5.44 -2.80
C CYS A 293 -2.69 -6.86 -2.26
N LEU A 294 -1.91 -7.65 -2.99
CA LEU A 294 -1.48 -8.98 -2.53
C LEU A 294 -0.30 -8.86 -1.59
N LEU A 295 -0.42 -9.46 -0.42
CA LEU A 295 0.67 -9.57 0.53
C LEU A 295 1.60 -10.74 0.18
N PRO A 296 2.91 -10.61 0.46
CA PRO A 296 3.79 -11.77 0.53
C PRO A 296 3.33 -12.70 1.67
N GLU A 297 3.95 -13.87 1.77
CA GLU A 297 3.58 -14.80 2.85
C GLU A 297 3.74 -14.17 4.24
N LEU A 298 2.74 -14.39 5.09
CA LEU A 298 2.67 -13.80 6.44
C LEU A 298 3.89 -14.16 7.30
N ARG A 299 4.54 -15.30 7.03
CA ARG A 299 5.74 -15.75 7.75
C ARG A 299 6.93 -14.80 7.57
N PHE A 300 7.05 -14.23 6.37
CA PHE A 300 8.13 -13.32 5.98
C PHE A 300 7.87 -11.87 6.38
N ILE A 301 6.62 -11.50 6.69
CA ILE A 301 6.27 -10.12 7.08
C ILE A 301 6.64 -9.87 8.54
N LYS A 302 7.26 -8.72 8.82
CA LYS A 302 7.56 -8.20 10.15
C LYS A 302 6.44 -7.29 10.65
N ALA A 303 6.11 -6.26 9.88
CA ALA A 303 5.06 -5.30 10.20
C ALA A 303 4.48 -4.68 8.92
N ILE A 304 3.21 -4.28 8.96
CA ILE A 304 2.55 -3.51 7.91
C ILE A 304 2.22 -2.14 8.48
N THR A 305 2.69 -1.10 7.82
CA THR A 305 2.49 0.29 8.25
C THR A 305 1.65 1.03 7.24
N ILE A 306 0.60 1.69 7.69
CA ILE A 306 -0.20 2.59 6.85
C ILE A 306 0.61 3.86 6.62
N GLN A 307 0.77 4.23 5.36
CA GLN A 307 1.50 5.41 4.95
C GLN A 307 0.56 6.50 4.44
N GLY A 308 1.10 7.71 4.38
CA GLY A 308 0.47 8.85 3.73
C GLY A 308 -0.17 9.83 4.72
N PRO A 309 -0.30 11.10 4.29
CA PRO A 309 -0.84 12.17 5.15
C PRO A 309 -2.38 12.13 5.26
N ARG A 310 -3.08 11.30 4.47
CA ARG A 310 -4.55 11.32 4.37
C ARG A 310 -5.25 10.39 5.36
N TYR A 311 -4.53 9.38 5.84
CA TYR A 311 -5.05 8.40 6.77
C TYR A 311 -4.17 8.41 8.02
N TRP A 312 -4.73 7.98 9.14
CA TRP A 312 -3.96 7.84 10.37
C TRP A 312 -2.96 6.69 10.23
N SER A 313 -1.69 6.97 10.54
CA SER A 313 -0.63 5.97 10.49
C SER A 313 -0.83 4.94 11.60
N GLN A 314 -0.88 3.67 11.23
CA GLN A 314 -0.96 2.55 12.17
C GLN A 314 0.06 1.49 11.76
N SER A 315 0.78 0.93 12.74
CA SER A 315 1.61 -0.26 12.55
C SER A 315 0.82 -1.48 13.01
N ILE A 316 0.71 -2.49 12.15
CA ILE A 316 -0.08 -3.69 12.38
C ILE A 316 0.83 -4.90 12.29
N GLU A 317 0.73 -5.75 13.30
CA GLU A 317 1.42 -7.04 13.32
C GLU A 317 0.69 -8.07 12.45
N PRO A 318 1.42 -8.97 11.76
CA PRO A 318 0.83 -9.93 10.84
C PRO A 318 -0.09 -10.95 11.52
N ASN A 319 0.04 -11.19 12.83
CA ASN A 319 -0.79 -12.15 13.56
C ASN A 319 -2.25 -11.72 13.64
N SER A 320 -2.52 -10.42 13.69
CA SER A 320 -3.89 -9.87 13.73
C SER A 320 -4.65 -10.03 12.41
N LEU A 321 -3.95 -10.38 11.32
CA LEU A 321 -4.50 -10.51 9.96
C LEU A 321 -4.79 -11.96 9.54
N ARG A 322 -4.73 -12.92 10.48
CA ARG A 322 -4.94 -14.35 10.18
C ARG A 322 -6.40 -14.66 9.83
N ASP A 323 -7.35 -14.09 10.57
CA ASP A 323 -8.78 -14.41 10.43
C ASP A 323 -9.46 -13.52 9.38
N PHE A 324 -9.16 -12.21 9.41
CA PHE A 324 -9.71 -11.25 8.46
C PHE A 324 -8.58 -10.38 7.91
N ARG A 325 -8.36 -10.43 6.59
CA ARG A 325 -7.36 -9.61 5.89
C ARG A 325 -7.90 -8.22 5.55
N VAL A 326 -8.63 -7.64 6.48
CA VAL A 326 -9.27 -6.32 6.36
C VAL A 326 -8.67 -5.40 7.40
N ILE A 327 -8.14 -4.27 6.95
CA ILE A 327 -7.67 -3.21 7.83
C ILE A 327 -8.70 -2.08 7.82
N HIS A 328 -9.20 -1.75 9.02
CA HIS A 328 -10.03 -0.57 9.20
C HIS A 328 -9.14 0.66 9.33
N VAL A 329 -9.32 1.62 8.43
CA VAL A 329 -8.51 2.84 8.38
C VAL A 329 -9.42 4.03 8.57
N LYS A 330 -8.99 4.98 9.41
CA LYS A 330 -9.67 6.25 9.57
C LYS A 330 -8.99 7.33 8.74
N ARG A 331 -9.77 8.05 7.94
CA ARG A 331 -9.30 9.21 7.16
C ARG A 331 -9.05 10.41 8.09
N ARG A 332 -8.03 11.19 7.77
CA ARG A 332 -7.79 12.51 8.39
C ARG A 332 -8.75 13.54 7.77
N VAL A 333 -9.03 14.61 8.51
CA VAL A 333 -9.92 15.66 8.04
C VAL A 333 -9.18 16.42 6.92
N ALA A 334 -9.89 17.19 6.09
CA ALA A 334 -9.32 17.93 4.94
C ALA A 334 -8.82 17.11 3.74
N PHE A 335 -8.79 15.78 3.84
CA PHE A 335 -8.33 14.93 2.75
C PHE A 335 -9.47 14.15 2.10
N LEU A 336 -9.49 14.20 0.77
CA LEU A 336 -10.35 13.36 -0.05
C LEU A 336 -9.78 11.93 -0.17
N PRO A 337 -10.64 10.93 -0.39
CA PRO A 337 -10.18 9.56 -0.59
C PRO A 337 -9.39 9.47 -1.90
N TYR A 338 -8.42 8.55 -1.98
CA TYR A 338 -7.58 8.40 -3.18
C TYR A 338 -8.36 8.02 -4.44
N GLY A 339 -9.57 7.45 -4.31
CA GLY A 339 -10.45 7.18 -5.45
C GLY A 339 -10.97 8.45 -6.13
N VAL A 340 -11.19 9.53 -5.38
CA VAL A 340 -11.69 10.82 -5.92
C VAL A 340 -10.53 11.74 -6.28
N ASP A 341 -9.50 11.81 -5.44
CA ASP A 341 -8.31 12.62 -5.69
C ASP A 341 -7.05 11.75 -5.64
N PRO A 342 -6.63 11.08 -6.73
CA PRO A 342 -5.49 10.17 -6.69
C PRO A 342 -4.16 10.89 -6.42
N LYS A 343 -4.02 12.14 -6.89
CA LYS A 343 -2.77 12.92 -6.82
C LYS A 343 -2.71 13.87 -5.63
N GLY A 344 -3.85 14.22 -5.04
CA GLY A 344 -3.92 15.08 -3.85
C GLY A 344 -3.94 16.56 -4.16
N TYR A 345 -4.11 16.96 -5.42
CA TYR A 345 -4.04 18.38 -5.81
C TYR A 345 -5.15 19.19 -5.15
N ARG A 346 -6.36 18.63 -5.01
CA ARG A 346 -7.46 19.32 -4.35
C ARG A 346 -7.13 19.51 -2.88
N SER A 347 -6.61 18.48 -2.22
CA SER A 347 -6.18 18.61 -0.81
C SER A 347 -4.97 19.52 -0.56
N VAL A 348 -4.22 19.91 -1.60
CA VAL A 348 -3.12 20.90 -1.48
C VAL A 348 -3.66 22.31 -1.62
N LEU A 349 -4.67 22.53 -2.47
CA LEU A 349 -5.32 23.84 -2.63
C LEU A 349 -5.95 24.33 -1.31
N SER A 350 -6.41 23.44 -0.42
CA SER A 350 -6.88 23.80 0.92
C SER A 350 -5.79 24.22 1.90
N LYS A 351 -4.50 24.13 1.55
CA LYS A 351 -3.43 24.65 2.42
C LYS A 351 -2.90 25.99 1.93
N CYS A 352 -3.17 26.31 0.67
CA CYS A 352 -2.73 27.53 0.02
C CYS A 352 -3.77 28.64 0.05
N TYR A 353 -4.98 28.39 0.59
CA TYR A 353 -5.90 29.48 0.85
C TYR A 353 -5.27 30.40 1.89
N PRO A 354 -5.29 31.73 1.68
CA PRO A 354 -4.77 32.66 2.66
C PRO A 354 -5.43 32.33 4.00
N LYS A 355 -4.60 32.12 5.02
CA LYS A 355 -5.07 32.27 6.38
C LYS A 355 -5.49 33.72 6.47
N GLU A 356 -6.73 34.03 6.13
CA GLU A 356 -7.32 35.27 6.60
C GLU A 356 -7.20 35.16 8.12
N GLU A 357 -6.27 35.93 8.70
CA GLU A 357 -6.28 36.18 10.13
C GLU A 357 -7.73 36.53 10.44
N MET A 358 -8.34 35.81 11.39
CA MET A 358 -9.72 36.02 11.79
C MET A 358 -9.96 37.51 11.90
N LYS A 359 -10.64 38.08 10.89
CA LYS A 359 -11.00 39.49 10.93
C LYS A 359 -11.74 39.68 12.24
N THR A 360 -11.32 40.70 12.95
CA THR A 360 -11.92 41.23 14.16
C THR A 360 -13.44 41.07 14.08
N LEU A 361 -14.03 40.47 15.12
CA LEU A 361 -15.47 40.15 15.24
C LEU A 361 -16.40 41.37 15.11
N GLU A 362 -15.86 42.56 14.80
CA GLU A 362 -16.50 43.87 14.83
C GLU A 362 -16.37 44.64 13.50
N ASP A 363 -15.63 44.15 12.49
CA ASP A 363 -15.52 44.83 11.20
C ASP A 363 -16.64 44.42 10.23
N ASP A 364 -17.85 44.92 10.50
CA ASP A 364 -18.99 44.92 9.56
C ASP A 364 -18.89 46.08 8.53
N THR A 365 -17.68 46.53 8.17
CA THR A 365 -17.55 47.51 7.09
C THR A 365 -17.66 46.81 5.74
N GLU A 366 -18.69 47.20 4.98
CA GLU A 366 -19.11 46.66 3.68
C GLU A 366 -18.03 46.72 2.56
N ASP A 367 -16.81 47.19 2.86
CA ASP A 367 -15.75 47.48 1.91
C ASP A 367 -14.59 46.46 1.94
N THR A 368 -14.90 45.16 2.03
CA THR A 368 -13.91 44.14 1.66
C THR A 368 -14.31 43.51 0.33
N LYS A 369 -13.44 43.73 -0.68
CA LYS A 369 -13.61 43.16 -2.03
C LYS A 369 -13.98 41.67 -1.90
N PRO A 370 -15.03 41.19 -2.59
CA PRO A 370 -15.39 39.78 -2.56
C PRO A 370 -14.17 38.97 -2.99
N LEU A 371 -13.83 37.95 -2.20
CA LEU A 371 -12.84 36.97 -2.57
C LEU A 371 -13.22 36.39 -3.95
N PRO A 372 -12.25 36.13 -4.85
CA PRO A 372 -12.55 35.50 -6.12
C PRO A 372 -13.06 34.08 -5.84
N ASN A 373 -14.34 33.86 -6.18
CA ASN A 373 -15.16 32.65 -6.08
C ASN A 373 -16.10 32.62 -4.86
N GLU A 374 -17.25 33.27 -5.03
CA GLU A 374 -18.44 33.20 -4.16
C GLU A 374 -19.17 31.84 -4.22
N ASP A 375 -18.61 30.85 -4.92
CA ASP A 375 -19.23 29.55 -5.06
C ASP A 375 -18.94 28.70 -3.80
N GLY A 376 -19.97 28.43 -2.99
CA GLY A 376 -19.96 27.48 -1.85
C GLY A 376 -19.40 26.08 -2.17
N ASN A 377 -19.20 25.79 -3.45
CA ASN A 377 -18.51 24.62 -4.03
C ASN A 377 -17.04 24.45 -3.58
N PHE A 378 -16.41 25.45 -2.96
CA PHE A 378 -15.02 25.34 -2.49
C PHE A 378 -14.86 24.26 -1.42
N ILE A 379 -15.76 24.17 -0.43
CA ILE A 379 -15.65 23.21 0.68
C ILE A 379 -15.85 21.76 0.20
N GLU A 380 -16.69 21.56 -0.81
CA GLU A 380 -16.88 20.27 -1.49
C GLU A 380 -15.59 19.76 -2.14
N SER A 381 -14.65 20.66 -2.45
CA SER A 381 -13.38 20.28 -3.04
C SER A 381 -12.38 19.68 -2.05
N PHE A 382 -12.62 19.77 -0.73
CA PHE A 382 -11.68 19.32 0.30
C PHE A 382 -12.24 18.28 1.26
N SER A 383 -13.54 18.32 1.50
CA SER A 383 -14.18 17.43 2.44
C SER A 383 -15.36 16.70 1.80
N ASP A 384 -15.41 15.40 2.03
CA ASP A 384 -16.48 14.51 1.60
C ASP A 384 -17.26 13.99 2.81
N HIS A 385 -17.17 14.70 3.95
CA HIS A 385 -17.86 14.31 5.17
C HIS A 385 -19.25 14.98 5.19
N PRO A 386 -20.36 14.23 5.27
CA PRO A 386 -21.70 14.76 5.07
C PRO A 386 -22.07 15.85 6.08
N SER A 387 -21.58 15.75 7.32
CA SER A 387 -21.78 16.77 8.36
C SER A 387 -21.09 18.10 8.05
N ILE A 388 -19.87 18.07 7.49
CA ILE A 388 -19.12 19.28 7.12
C ILE A 388 -19.79 19.95 5.93
N LEU A 389 -20.20 19.16 4.95
CA LEU A 389 -20.93 19.66 3.77
C LEU A 389 -22.28 20.25 4.15
N ALA A 390 -23.02 19.60 5.06
CA ALA A 390 -24.27 20.14 5.57
C ALA A 390 -24.06 21.47 6.32
N PHE A 391 -23.03 21.55 7.16
CA PHE A 391 -22.68 22.79 7.86
C PHE A 391 -22.29 23.90 6.88
N ALA A 392 -21.48 23.59 5.87
CA ALA A 392 -21.07 24.54 4.84
C ALA A 392 -22.28 25.12 4.08
N ARG A 393 -23.17 24.25 3.60
CA ARG A 393 -24.38 24.68 2.88
C ARG A 393 -25.31 25.53 3.75
N GLN A 394 -25.43 25.22 5.05
CA GLN A 394 -26.35 25.94 5.93
C GLN A 394 -25.78 27.27 6.46
N PHE A 395 -24.49 27.34 6.81
CA PHE A 395 -23.93 28.49 7.52
C PHE A 395 -22.95 29.32 6.69
N CYS A 396 -22.29 28.71 5.70
CA CYS A 396 -21.30 29.37 4.88
C CYS A 396 -21.89 29.97 3.59
N GLU A 397 -22.93 29.35 3.02
CA GLU A 397 -23.58 29.84 1.80
C GLU A 397 -24.63 30.91 2.09
N GLU A 398 -25.38 30.81 3.20
CA GLU A 398 -26.50 31.70 3.55
C GLU A 398 -26.39 32.19 5.01
N GLY A 399 -26.04 33.46 5.25
CA GLY A 399 -25.83 34.00 6.61
C GLY A 399 -25.26 35.43 6.64
N ARG A 400 -25.38 36.13 7.77
CA ARG A 400 -24.74 37.45 7.98
C ARG A 400 -23.24 37.32 8.30
N ASP A 401 -22.83 36.21 8.92
CA ASP A 401 -21.45 36.00 9.40
C ASP A 401 -20.72 34.92 8.58
N LYS A 402 -20.91 34.86 7.26
CA LYS A 402 -20.36 33.79 6.40
C LYS A 402 -18.84 33.69 6.49
N HIS A 403 -18.16 34.84 6.48
CA HIS A 403 -16.69 34.91 6.53
C HIS A 403 -16.14 34.26 7.80
N PHE A 404 -16.81 34.47 8.93
CA PHE A 404 -16.42 33.89 10.21
C PHE A 404 -16.54 32.36 10.22
N TYR A 405 -17.68 31.82 9.74
CA TYR A 405 -17.90 30.37 9.69
C TYR A 405 -16.94 29.69 8.70
N ASN A 406 -16.68 30.32 7.55
CA ASN A 406 -15.70 29.86 6.58
C ASN A 406 -14.28 29.83 7.15
N ALA A 407 -13.86 30.90 7.84
CA ALA A 407 -12.53 30.98 8.45
C ALA A 407 -12.33 29.89 9.53
N ILE A 408 -13.31 29.70 10.41
CA ILE A 408 -13.26 28.64 11.45
C ILE A 408 -13.23 27.27 10.80
N LEU A 409 -14.13 27.00 9.87
CA LEU A 409 -14.22 25.69 9.25
C LEU A 409 -12.91 25.35 8.53
N TYR A 410 -12.35 26.29 7.77
CA TYR A 410 -11.05 26.14 7.13
C TYR A 410 -9.92 25.87 8.15
N GLN A 411 -9.90 26.62 9.25
CA GLN A 411 -8.92 26.45 10.32
C GLN A 411 -9.03 25.08 11.03
N LEU A 412 -10.25 24.63 11.31
CA LEU A 412 -10.49 23.34 11.97
C LEU A 412 -10.17 22.16 11.06
N ILE A 413 -10.45 22.32 9.77
CA ILE A 413 -10.09 21.35 8.73
C ILE A 413 -8.56 21.26 8.62
N THR A 414 -7.86 22.40 8.53
CA THR A 414 -6.38 22.40 8.41
C THR A 414 -5.66 21.88 9.66
N SER A 415 -6.24 22.05 10.85
CA SER A 415 -5.69 21.58 12.13
C SER A 415 -6.16 20.17 12.53
N ASP A 416 -6.91 19.46 11.69
CA ASP A 416 -7.48 18.13 11.98
C ASP A 416 -8.31 18.07 13.29
N SER A 417 -8.93 19.18 13.70
CA SER A 417 -9.58 19.33 15.01
C SER A 417 -11.08 19.68 14.93
N LEU A 418 -11.82 19.03 14.02
CA LEU A 418 -13.26 19.31 13.83
C LEU A 418 -14.10 19.16 15.11
N ALA A 419 -13.66 18.33 16.06
CA ALA A 419 -14.32 18.20 17.37
C ALA A 419 -14.39 19.51 18.17
N ALA A 420 -13.55 20.50 17.87
CA ALA A 420 -13.57 21.82 18.49
C ALA A 420 -14.64 22.76 17.90
N LEU A 421 -15.28 22.43 16.77
CA LEU A 421 -16.26 23.29 16.12
C LEU A 421 -17.39 23.76 17.07
N PRO A 422 -18.01 22.89 17.89
CA PRO A 422 -18.99 23.33 18.89
C PRO A 422 -18.40 24.32 19.89
N SER A 423 -17.15 24.15 20.32
CA SER A 423 -16.49 25.06 21.26
C SER A 423 -16.33 26.47 20.67
N TYR A 424 -15.94 26.58 19.40
CA TYR A 424 -15.87 27.86 18.70
C TYR A 424 -17.25 28.54 18.57
N LEU A 425 -18.29 27.77 18.26
CA LEU A 425 -19.66 28.27 18.20
C LEU A 425 -20.17 28.71 19.57
N THR A 426 -19.88 27.95 20.63
CA THR A 426 -20.23 28.34 21.99
C THR A 426 -19.54 29.63 22.36
N LEU A 427 -18.23 29.77 22.15
CA LEU A 427 -17.49 30.98 22.48
C LEU A 427 -18.06 32.21 21.76
N LYS A 428 -18.47 32.09 20.50
CA LYS A 428 -19.17 33.17 19.80
C LYS A 428 -20.53 33.48 20.42
N SER A 429 -21.34 32.48 20.74
CA SER A 429 -22.63 32.68 21.41
C SER A 429 -22.47 33.35 22.78
N LEU A 430 -21.40 33.03 23.50
CA LEU A 430 -21.10 33.60 24.81
C LEU A 430 -20.77 35.10 24.74
N ILE A 431 -20.28 35.60 23.60
CA ILE A 431 -20.11 37.05 23.38
C ILE A 431 -21.46 37.77 23.37
N TYR A 432 -22.53 37.11 22.91
CA TYR A 432 -23.90 37.66 22.92
C TYR A 432 -24.62 37.41 24.25
N ASN A 433 -24.40 36.26 24.89
CA ASN A 433 -25.04 35.89 26.15
C ASN A 433 -24.33 36.48 27.39
N GLU A 434 -23.10 36.98 27.25
CA GLU A 434 -22.28 37.61 28.30
C GLU A 434 -21.89 36.67 29.48
N ASP A 435 -21.73 35.35 29.26
CA ASP A 435 -21.17 34.44 30.28
C ASP A 435 -19.65 34.57 30.38
N LEU A 436 -19.21 35.57 31.14
CA LEU A 436 -17.80 35.99 31.26
C LEU A 436 -16.89 34.96 31.94
N GLU A 437 -17.42 34.14 32.85
CA GLU A 437 -16.63 33.18 33.63
C GLU A 437 -16.02 32.08 32.76
N ASN A 438 -16.80 31.51 31.84
CA ASN A 438 -16.34 30.45 30.94
C ASN A 438 -15.29 30.95 29.94
N VAL A 439 -15.48 32.16 29.39
CA VAL A 439 -14.50 32.76 28.47
C VAL A 439 -13.20 33.06 29.22
N LYS A 440 -13.29 33.54 30.45
CA LYS A 440 -12.14 33.82 31.31
C LYS A 440 -11.35 32.56 31.66
N LEU A 441 -12.04 31.46 31.98
CA LEU A 441 -11.40 30.16 32.21
C LEU A 441 -10.65 29.68 30.97
N CYS A 442 -11.25 29.78 29.79
CA CYS A 442 -10.58 29.47 28.52
C CYS A 442 -9.33 30.35 28.30
N LEU A 443 -9.44 31.66 28.53
CA LEU A 443 -8.33 32.61 28.40
C LEU A 443 -7.20 32.37 29.40
N ALA A 444 -7.48 31.82 30.57
CA ALA A 444 -6.44 31.44 31.54
C ALA A 444 -5.81 30.07 31.19
N PHE A 445 -6.62 29.10 30.74
CA PHE A 445 -6.19 27.73 30.49
C PHE A 445 -5.20 27.60 29.33
N TYR A 446 -5.53 28.16 28.15
CA TYR A 446 -4.72 27.99 26.95
C TYR A 446 -3.32 28.61 27.01
N PRO A 447 -3.09 29.83 27.57
CA PRO A 447 -1.74 30.37 27.68
C PRO A 447 -0.95 29.79 28.87
N MET A 448 -1.59 29.44 29.99
CA MET A 448 -0.85 29.04 31.20
C MET A 448 -0.74 27.52 31.40
N ALA A 449 -1.86 26.81 31.30
CA ALA A 449 -1.92 25.39 31.67
C ALA A 449 -1.60 24.48 30.47
N HIS A 450 -2.07 24.84 29.28
CA HIS A 450 -1.90 24.02 28.09
C HIS A 450 -0.43 23.86 27.69
N GLU A 451 0.33 24.96 27.64
CA GLU A 451 1.77 24.92 27.30
C GLU A 451 2.57 24.05 28.28
N ARG A 452 2.18 24.00 29.55
CA ARG A 452 2.87 23.23 30.59
C ARG A 452 2.53 21.74 30.57
N MET A 453 1.28 21.39 30.30
CA MET A 453 0.80 20.00 30.42
C MET A 453 0.87 19.21 29.10
N PHE A 454 0.71 19.87 27.95
CA PHE A 454 0.45 19.19 26.68
C PHE A 454 1.49 19.43 25.59
N PHE A 455 2.61 20.10 25.89
CA PHE A 455 3.69 20.27 24.92
C PHE A 455 4.25 18.92 24.46
N PRO A 456 4.34 18.63 23.14
CA PRO A 456 4.33 19.54 22.00
C PRO A 456 3.01 19.63 21.19
N ALA A 457 1.87 19.16 21.74
CA ALA A 457 0.58 19.20 21.05
C ALA A 457 0.10 20.65 20.82
N GLN A 458 -0.50 20.91 19.66
CA GLN A 458 -1.08 22.22 19.35
C GLN A 458 -2.42 22.42 20.07
N PRO A 459 -2.72 23.64 20.53
CA PRO A 459 -3.98 23.92 21.21
C PRO A 459 -5.17 23.75 20.25
N MET A 460 -6.24 23.09 20.72
CA MET A 460 -7.46 22.84 19.93
C MET A 460 -8.16 24.13 19.54
N VAL A 461 -8.13 25.14 20.41
CA VAL A 461 -8.56 26.51 20.10
C VAL A 461 -7.33 27.38 19.95
N GLN A 462 -7.17 28.03 18.81
CA GLN A 462 -6.03 28.91 18.58
C GLN A 462 -6.09 30.14 19.50
N LEU A 463 -4.92 30.53 20.00
CA LEU A 463 -4.77 31.70 20.86
C LEU A 463 -5.20 33.00 20.16
N THR A 464 -4.96 33.12 18.86
CA THR A 464 -5.38 34.27 18.05
C THR A 464 -6.89 34.50 18.08
N PHE A 465 -7.68 33.42 17.98
CA PHE A 465 -9.13 33.51 18.12
C PHE A 465 -9.55 33.91 19.53
N LEU A 466 -8.94 33.33 20.55
CA LEU A 466 -9.27 33.68 21.93
C LEU A 466 -8.96 35.16 22.23
N LEU A 467 -7.88 35.69 21.67
CA LEU A 467 -7.54 37.10 21.77
C LEU A 467 -8.54 37.99 21.03
N SER A 468 -9.05 37.58 19.86
CA SER A 468 -10.09 38.34 19.17
C SER A 468 -11.42 38.33 19.92
N VAL A 469 -11.79 37.20 20.54
CA VAL A 469 -12.93 37.09 21.46
C VAL A 469 -12.75 38.03 22.66
N LYS A 470 -11.55 38.06 23.25
CA LYS A 470 -11.21 38.96 24.36
C LYS A 470 -11.40 40.43 23.94
N HIS A 471 -10.85 40.83 22.80
CA HIS A 471 -10.97 42.18 22.27
C HIS A 471 -12.44 42.60 22.07
N ALA A 472 -13.26 41.74 21.46
CA ALA A 472 -14.67 42.02 21.23
C ALA A 472 -15.48 42.16 22.55
N LEU A 473 -15.13 41.37 23.57
CA LEU A 473 -15.73 41.52 24.89
C LEU A 473 -15.28 42.83 25.57
N ASP A 474 -13.99 43.16 25.51
CA ASP A 474 -13.45 44.40 26.06
C ASP A 474 -14.13 45.62 25.41
N ALA A 475 -14.29 45.63 24.08
CA ALA A 475 -14.97 46.69 23.33
C ALA A 475 -16.47 46.82 23.68
N ARG A 476 -17.20 45.70 23.84
CA ARG A 476 -18.61 45.73 24.28
C ARG A 476 -18.79 46.21 25.71
N LEU A 477 -17.88 45.84 26.61
CA LEU A 477 -17.90 46.30 28.00
C LEU A 477 -17.53 47.79 28.12
N LEU A 478 -16.74 48.34 27.19
CA LEU A 478 -16.38 49.76 27.13
C LEU A 478 -17.48 50.66 26.55
N THR A 479 -18.34 50.14 25.67
CA THR A 479 -19.33 50.95 24.92
C THR A 479 -20.69 51.10 25.60
N ARG A 480 -21.03 50.33 26.63
CA ARG A 480 -22.34 50.39 27.29
C ARG A 480 -22.22 50.81 28.77
N GLU A 481 -22.88 51.91 29.12
CA GLU A 481 -22.91 52.48 30.48
C GLU A 481 -24.21 52.07 31.20
N CYS A 482 -24.24 50.89 31.85
CA CYS A 482 -25.38 50.46 32.69
C CYS A 482 -24.94 49.82 34.02
N HIS A 483 -25.75 49.96 35.08
CA HIS A 483 -25.46 49.46 36.43
C HIS A 483 -25.30 47.93 36.53
N GLU A 484 -26.05 47.14 35.74
CA GLU A 484 -25.87 45.67 35.68
C GLU A 484 -24.53 45.27 35.07
N GLN A 485 -24.00 46.10 34.16
CA GLN A 485 -22.72 45.84 33.49
C GLN A 485 -21.52 46.13 34.38
N MET A 486 -21.68 46.98 35.40
CA MET A 486 -20.63 47.21 36.41
C MET A 486 -20.32 45.93 37.20
N ARG A 487 -21.33 45.11 37.52
CA ARG A 487 -21.10 43.78 38.14
C ARG A 487 -20.35 42.85 37.20
N ARG A 488 -20.71 42.87 35.92
CA ARG A 488 -20.10 42.04 34.87
C ARG A 488 -18.64 42.45 34.60
N SER A 489 -18.34 43.74 34.53
CA SER A 489 -16.98 44.25 34.38
C SER A 489 -16.10 43.95 35.59
N LEU A 490 -16.64 43.97 36.81
CA LEU A 490 -15.93 43.54 38.02
C LEU A 490 -15.55 42.04 37.98
N VAL A 491 -16.48 41.17 37.53
CA VAL A 491 -16.23 39.73 37.31
C VAL A 491 -15.17 39.51 36.23
N TRP A 492 -15.19 40.28 35.15
CA TRP A 492 -14.20 40.19 34.07
C TRP A 492 -12.80 40.63 34.54
N LEU A 493 -12.70 41.78 35.22
CA LEU A 493 -11.45 42.39 35.70
C LEU A 493 -10.89 41.76 36.99
N ASN A 494 -11.58 40.78 37.60
CA ASN A 494 -11.14 40.10 38.83
C ASN A 494 -11.01 41.05 40.04
N VAL A 495 -11.83 42.09 40.11
CA VAL A 495 -11.77 43.05 41.22
C VAL A 495 -12.40 42.41 42.46
N PRO A 496 -11.65 42.26 43.58
CA PRO A 496 -12.20 41.69 44.81
C PRO A 496 -13.31 42.60 45.36
N TYR A 497 -14.37 41.99 45.89
CA TYR A 497 -15.51 42.71 46.43
C TYR A 497 -15.10 43.49 47.70
N SER A 498 -15.12 44.82 47.64
CA SER A 498 -14.94 45.71 48.80
C SER A 498 -16.23 46.50 49.06
N GLU A 499 -16.54 46.80 50.33
CA GLU A 499 -17.75 47.54 50.72
C GLU A 499 -17.87 48.93 50.05
N SER A 500 -16.77 49.50 49.55
CA SER A 500 -16.73 50.76 48.81
C SER A 500 -17.31 50.71 47.39
N ASN A 501 -17.47 49.51 46.80
CA ASN A 501 -17.89 49.32 45.40
C ASN A 501 -19.38 48.92 45.27
N CYS A 502 -20.20 49.26 46.27
CA CYS A 502 -21.63 48.96 46.27
C CYS A 502 -22.39 49.68 45.13
N PRO A 503 -23.32 49.01 44.43
CA PRO A 503 -24.00 49.51 43.22
C PRO A 503 -25.01 50.66 43.44
N GLY A 504 -24.96 51.36 44.59
CA GLY A 504 -25.92 52.39 45.01
C GLY A 504 -25.36 53.79 45.26
N ARG A 505 -24.09 54.08 44.96
CA ARG A 505 -23.53 55.46 45.04
C ARG A 505 -22.96 55.91 43.69
N PRO A 506 -23.28 57.13 43.22
CA PRO A 506 -22.70 57.68 41.99
C PRO A 506 -21.27 58.14 42.33
N GLY A 507 -20.23 57.45 41.86
CA GLY A 507 -18.88 57.78 42.33
C GLY A 507 -17.69 57.44 41.44
N LYS A 508 -17.72 56.41 40.59
CA LYS A 508 -16.58 56.12 39.70
C LYS A 508 -17.07 55.69 38.32
N ARG A 509 -16.55 56.35 37.27
CA ARG A 509 -16.84 55.98 35.88
C ARG A 509 -16.10 54.67 35.58
N VAL A 510 -16.73 53.77 34.81
CA VAL A 510 -16.11 52.49 34.38
C VAL A 510 -14.73 52.71 33.74
N HIS A 511 -14.57 53.85 33.06
CA HIS A 511 -13.31 54.29 32.44
C HIS A 511 -12.16 54.56 33.43
N GLU A 512 -12.45 54.96 34.67
CA GLU A 512 -11.45 55.20 35.72
C GLU A 512 -10.98 53.89 36.37
N ILE A 513 -11.86 52.88 36.44
CA ILE A 513 -11.54 51.53 36.93
C ILE A 513 -10.64 50.80 35.92
N PHE A 514 -10.89 50.95 34.61
CA PHE A 514 -10.01 50.40 33.58
C PHE A 514 -8.57 50.96 33.67
N LYS A 515 -8.40 52.27 33.96
CA LYS A 515 -7.09 52.90 34.16
C LYS A 515 -6.38 52.46 35.45
N GLU A 516 -7.12 52.12 36.51
CA GLU A 516 -6.54 51.61 37.76
C GLU A 516 -6.05 50.13 37.63
N VAL A 517 -6.67 49.32 36.75
CA VAL A 517 -6.38 47.88 36.61
C VAL A 517 -5.29 47.56 35.57
N GLU A 518 -5.02 48.45 34.61
CA GLU A 518 -3.90 48.31 33.64
C GLU A 518 -2.52 48.14 34.32
N GLY A 519 -2.39 48.47 35.62
CA GLY A 519 -1.17 48.30 36.41
C GLY A 519 -1.00 46.96 37.14
N THR A 520 -2.01 46.08 37.16
CA THR A 520 -1.93 44.80 37.90
C THR A 520 -1.79 43.62 36.94
N SER A 521 -0.67 42.91 37.01
CA SER A 521 -0.47 41.68 36.26
C SER A 521 -1.50 40.62 36.69
N LEU A 522 -2.15 40.00 35.71
CA LEU A 522 -3.08 38.86 35.84
C LEU A 522 -2.52 37.68 36.67
N GLU A 523 -1.22 37.69 36.93
CA GLU A 523 -0.45 36.67 37.66
C GLU A 523 -0.81 36.58 39.15
N SER A 524 -1.14 37.70 39.80
CA SER A 524 -1.26 37.74 41.26
C SER A 524 -2.61 37.26 41.80
N ALA A 525 -3.69 37.33 41.00
CA ALA A 525 -5.05 37.03 41.43
C ALA A 525 -5.52 35.61 41.09
N PHE A 526 -4.97 34.98 40.06
CA PHE A 526 -5.48 33.70 39.53
C PHE A 526 -4.85 32.45 40.15
N PHE A 527 -3.62 32.54 40.65
CA PHE A 527 -2.88 31.41 41.21
C PHE A 527 -3.60 30.72 42.38
N PRO A 528 -4.23 31.46 43.34
CA PRO A 528 -4.94 30.84 44.47
C PRO A 528 -6.26 30.15 44.06
N TYR A 529 -6.90 30.64 42.99
CA TYR A 529 -8.22 30.14 42.56
C TYR A 529 -8.08 28.83 41.76
N LEU A 530 -7.10 28.75 40.86
CA LEU A 530 -6.77 27.51 40.13
C LEU A 530 -6.30 26.39 41.07
N GLN A 531 -5.54 26.73 42.12
CA GLN A 531 -5.08 25.76 43.11
C GLN A 531 -6.22 25.21 43.98
N ARG A 532 -7.32 25.96 44.16
CA ARG A 532 -8.53 25.52 44.87
C ARG A 532 -9.50 24.70 44.02
N CYS A 533 -9.52 24.87 42.69
CA CYS A 533 -10.38 24.08 41.80
C CYS A 533 -9.74 22.75 41.38
N LEU A 534 -8.40 22.64 41.48
CA LEU A 534 -7.65 21.41 41.18
C LEU A 534 -7.47 20.49 42.41
N SER A 535 -7.74 21.00 43.62
CA SER A 535 -7.89 20.22 44.86
C SER A 535 -9.34 19.83 45.08
#